data_AF-A0AB39P2W4-F1
#
_entry.id   AF-A0AB39P2W4-F1
#
_cell.length_a   1.000
_cell.length_b   1.000
_cell.length_c   1.000
_cell.angle_alpha   90.00
_cell.angle_beta   90.00
_cell.angle_gamma   90.00
#
_symmetry.space_group_name_H-M   'P 1'
#
loop_
_entity.id
_entity.type
_entity.pdbx_description
1 polymer ?
#
loop_
_entity_poly.entity_id
_entity_poly.type
_entity_poly.pdbx_seq_one_letter_code
_entity_poly.pdbx_strand_id
1 'polypeptide(L)'
;MRFRHPDGSTVHLAYCTNVHPAETLDGVLAQLRDHCEPVRRRLGRDRLGIGLWLAKDAARALVTDPSALRGLRTELDRRGLEVVTLNGFPYEGFGSEVVKYRVYKPDWADPERLDHTTALARVLAQLLPEDVTEGSISTLPLAWRTAHTEERAKTARTALVTLGERLDALQELTGRSIRIGLEPEPGCTVETTRDALAPLTAIGHERIGICVDTCHLATSFEDPHSALDALARARVPVVKSQLSAALHAEHPHLPEVRAALAAFDEPRFLHQTRTATAAGLRGTDDLGEALQGDALPDARPWRAHFHVPLHAAPATPLASTLPVLQAALTRLVGGPHPLTHHLEVETYTWQALPPELRPRARAQLVDGIAAELTLARDLLTDLGLKELP
;
A
#
# COMPACT_ATOMS: atom_id res chain seq x y z
N MET A 1 12.57 8.20 -5.86
CA MET A 1 14.01 7.94 -5.76
C MET A 1 14.28 6.61 -6.43
N ARG A 2 15.48 6.43 -6.97
CA ARG A 2 15.88 5.19 -7.63
C ARG A 2 17.16 4.69 -6.98
N PHE A 3 17.31 3.39 -6.89
CA PHE A 3 18.45 2.74 -6.27
C PHE A 3 18.97 1.63 -7.17
N ARG A 4 20.28 1.51 -7.27
CA ARG A 4 20.93 0.37 -7.91
C ARG A 4 21.17 -0.71 -6.87
N HIS A 5 20.51 -1.84 -7.05
CA HIS A 5 20.75 -3.04 -6.27
C HIS A 5 22.11 -3.67 -6.65
N PRO A 6 22.79 -4.41 -5.75
CA PRO A 6 24.07 -5.05 -6.05
C PRO A 6 24.10 -5.95 -7.29
N ASP A 7 22.96 -6.54 -7.68
CA ASP A 7 22.83 -7.33 -8.91
C ASP A 7 22.72 -6.49 -10.20
N GLY A 8 22.74 -5.16 -10.08
CA GLY A 8 22.68 -4.21 -11.18
C GLY A 8 21.27 -3.75 -11.55
N SER A 9 20.22 -4.37 -11.00
CA SER A 9 18.83 -3.96 -11.22
C SER A 9 18.51 -2.63 -10.52
N THR A 10 17.44 -1.96 -10.97
CA THR A 10 16.93 -0.74 -10.35
C THR A 10 15.76 -1.06 -9.42
N VAL A 11 15.79 -0.50 -8.21
CA VAL A 11 14.69 -0.51 -7.26
C VAL A 11 14.18 0.93 -7.12
N HIS A 12 12.88 1.11 -7.29
CA HIS A 12 12.21 2.39 -7.18
C HIS A 12 11.63 2.56 -5.78
N LEU A 13 11.83 3.74 -5.19
CA LEU A 13 11.19 4.17 -3.96
C LEU A 13 10.29 5.37 -4.25
N ALA A 14 9.00 5.20 -4.01
CA ALA A 14 7.98 6.23 -4.11
C ALA A 14 7.31 6.48 -2.75
N TYR A 15 6.44 7.48 -2.68
CA TYR A 15 5.40 7.52 -1.65
C TYR A 15 4.01 7.58 -2.30
N CYS A 16 3.01 7.00 -1.65
CA CYS A 16 1.64 6.94 -2.15
C CYS A 16 0.91 8.27 -1.93
N THR A 17 0.15 8.76 -2.91
CA THR A 17 -0.60 10.02 -2.76
C THR A 17 -1.93 9.86 -2.05
N ASN A 18 -2.30 8.66 -1.61
CA ASN A 18 -3.53 8.43 -0.85
C ASN A 18 -3.58 9.23 0.47
N VAL A 19 -2.43 9.67 1.01
CA VAL A 19 -2.34 10.63 2.12
C VAL A 19 -2.94 12.01 1.81
N HIS A 20 -3.09 12.38 0.54
CA HIS A 20 -3.80 13.59 0.10
C HIS A 20 -4.81 13.19 -0.99
N PRO A 21 -5.92 12.54 -0.60
CA PRO A 21 -6.83 11.92 -1.56
C PRO A 21 -7.45 12.96 -2.49
N ALA A 22 -7.43 12.68 -3.79
CA ALA A 22 -8.05 13.46 -4.84
C ALA A 22 -8.97 12.59 -5.71
N GLU A 23 -10.27 12.90 -5.70
CA GLU A 23 -11.28 12.17 -6.49
C GLU A 23 -11.28 12.60 -7.98
N THR A 24 -10.82 13.82 -8.27
CA THR A 24 -10.86 14.43 -9.61
C THR A 24 -9.46 14.67 -10.16
N LEU A 25 -9.35 14.77 -11.49
CA LEU A 25 -8.07 15.10 -12.14
C LEU A 25 -7.51 16.45 -11.68
N ASP A 26 -8.35 17.48 -11.52
CA ASP A 26 -7.89 18.77 -11.00
C ASP A 26 -7.34 18.66 -9.58
N GLY A 27 -7.97 17.83 -8.74
CA GLY A 27 -7.45 17.48 -7.43
C GLY A 27 -6.09 16.78 -7.52
N VAL A 28 -5.95 15.83 -8.47
CA VAL A 28 -4.69 15.14 -8.74
C VAL A 28 -3.60 16.13 -9.16
N LEU A 29 -3.89 17.10 -10.02
CA LEU A 29 -2.91 18.13 -10.40
C LEU A 29 -2.57 19.07 -9.23
N ALA A 30 -3.56 19.41 -8.40
CA ALA A 30 -3.36 20.22 -7.21
C ALA A 30 -2.45 19.52 -6.18
N GLN A 31 -2.61 18.22 -5.92
CA GLN A 31 -1.71 17.50 -5.00
C GLN A 31 -0.26 17.43 -5.50
N LEU A 32 -0.03 17.35 -6.81
CA LEU A 32 1.33 17.37 -7.37
C LEU A 32 2.01 18.71 -7.05
N ARG A 33 1.28 19.81 -7.19
CA ARG A 33 1.73 21.17 -6.88
C ARG A 33 1.93 21.39 -5.38
N ASP A 34 0.95 20.98 -4.60
CA ASP A 34 0.79 21.42 -3.22
C ASP A 34 1.53 20.53 -2.23
N HIS A 35 1.79 19.28 -2.60
CA HIS A 35 2.40 18.29 -1.72
C HIS A 35 3.63 17.62 -2.34
N CYS A 36 3.48 17.02 -3.53
CA CYS A 36 4.54 16.18 -4.11
C CYS A 36 5.81 16.97 -4.49
N GLU A 37 5.66 18.11 -5.17
CA GLU A 37 6.80 18.98 -5.49
C GLU A 37 7.48 19.55 -4.22
N PRO A 38 6.74 20.08 -3.23
CA PRO A 38 7.33 20.46 -1.95
C PRO A 38 8.12 19.35 -1.26
N VAL A 39 7.61 18.11 -1.20
CA VAL A 39 8.33 16.96 -0.63
C VAL A 39 9.63 16.70 -1.39
N ARG A 40 9.59 16.67 -2.73
CA ARG A 40 10.80 16.54 -3.56
C ARG A 40 11.83 17.62 -3.25
N ARG A 41 11.40 18.89 -3.22
CA ARG A 41 12.28 20.03 -2.91
C ARG A 41 12.86 19.92 -1.51
N ARG A 42 12.07 19.49 -0.53
CA ARG A 42 12.49 19.30 0.87
C ARG A 42 13.55 18.21 1.02
N LEU A 43 13.47 17.16 0.21
CA LEU A 43 14.47 16.08 0.10
C LEU A 43 15.73 16.48 -0.68
N GLY A 44 15.72 17.64 -1.35
CA GLY A 44 16.82 18.10 -2.20
C GLY A 44 17.07 17.21 -3.41
N ARG A 45 16.00 16.64 -4.02
CA ARG A 45 16.13 15.69 -5.13
C ARG A 45 15.68 16.29 -6.45
N ASP A 46 16.34 15.94 -7.53
CA ASP A 46 15.93 16.37 -8.88
C ASP A 46 14.67 15.64 -9.33
N ARG A 47 14.56 14.36 -8.97
CA ARG A 47 13.40 13.52 -9.29
C ARG A 47 12.87 12.75 -8.08
N LEU A 48 11.55 12.71 -7.93
CA LEU A 48 10.87 11.91 -6.90
C LEU A 48 9.84 10.97 -7.54
N GLY A 49 9.83 9.72 -7.08
CA GLY A 49 8.84 8.73 -7.48
C GLY A 49 7.56 8.92 -6.68
N ILE A 50 6.42 8.86 -7.35
CA ILE A 50 5.09 9.04 -6.76
C ILE A 50 4.22 7.85 -7.12
N GLY A 51 3.62 7.24 -6.10
CA GLY A 51 2.56 6.26 -6.25
C GLY A 51 1.22 6.96 -6.33
N LEU A 52 0.65 7.14 -7.52
CA LEU A 52 -0.63 7.84 -7.61
C LEU A 52 -1.76 6.94 -7.16
N TRP A 53 -2.55 7.41 -6.18
CA TRP A 53 -3.92 6.94 -6.00
C TRP A 53 -4.82 7.69 -6.98
N LEU A 54 -5.55 6.94 -7.81
CA LEU A 54 -6.46 7.49 -8.81
C LEU A 54 -7.86 6.90 -8.60
N ALA A 55 -8.78 7.74 -8.12
CA ALA A 55 -10.19 7.37 -8.03
C ALA A 55 -10.79 7.09 -9.42
N LYS A 56 -11.93 6.37 -9.44
CA LYS A 56 -12.61 5.94 -10.67
C LYS A 56 -12.79 7.05 -11.71
N ASP A 57 -13.19 8.25 -11.29
CA ASP A 57 -13.52 9.34 -12.21
C ASP A 57 -12.26 10.01 -12.77
N ALA A 58 -11.22 10.17 -11.96
CA ALA A 58 -9.90 10.62 -12.42
C ALA A 58 -9.28 9.61 -13.41
N ALA A 59 -9.33 8.31 -13.09
CA ALA A 59 -8.83 7.27 -13.98
C ALA A 59 -9.61 7.23 -15.31
N ARG A 60 -10.94 7.36 -15.26
CA ARG A 60 -11.79 7.42 -16.44
C ARG A 60 -11.45 8.63 -17.31
N ALA A 61 -11.34 9.82 -16.71
CA ALA A 61 -10.98 11.04 -17.42
C ALA A 61 -9.64 10.90 -18.17
N LEU A 62 -8.64 10.28 -17.55
CA LEU A 62 -7.32 10.06 -18.16
C LEU A 62 -7.35 9.05 -19.32
N VAL A 63 -8.20 8.02 -19.26
CA VAL A 63 -8.32 7.02 -20.34
C VAL A 63 -9.17 7.52 -21.51
N THR A 64 -10.18 8.35 -21.25
CA THR A 64 -11.05 8.91 -22.31
C THR A 64 -10.49 10.19 -22.94
N ASP A 65 -9.72 10.93 -22.16
CA ASP A 65 -9.04 12.21 -22.40
C ASP A 65 -7.57 12.19 -22.85
N PRO A 66 -7.15 11.98 -24.12
CA PRO A 66 -5.72 12.01 -24.45
C PRO A 66 -5.02 13.34 -24.12
N SER A 67 -5.73 14.47 -24.17
CA SER A 67 -5.20 15.78 -23.76
C SER A 67 -5.03 15.88 -22.25
N ALA A 68 -5.98 15.35 -21.47
CA ALA A 68 -5.89 15.24 -20.02
C ALA A 68 -4.66 14.43 -19.58
N LEU A 69 -4.42 13.28 -20.22
CA LEU A 69 -3.25 12.44 -19.93
C LEU A 69 -1.92 13.14 -20.27
N ARG A 70 -1.85 13.84 -21.42
CA ARG A 70 -0.70 14.67 -21.76
C ARG A 70 -0.49 15.82 -20.77
N GLY A 71 -1.57 16.42 -20.28
CA GLY A 71 -1.55 17.44 -19.25
C GLY A 71 -0.95 16.91 -17.94
N LEU A 72 -1.40 15.73 -17.49
CA LEU A 72 -0.84 15.07 -16.31
C LEU A 72 0.67 14.76 -16.48
N ARG A 73 1.07 14.19 -17.62
CA ARG A 73 2.49 13.93 -17.91
C ARG A 73 3.33 15.22 -17.88
N THR A 74 2.84 16.29 -18.51
CA THR A 74 3.51 17.59 -18.51
C THR A 74 3.69 18.14 -17.10
N GLU A 75 2.67 18.00 -16.24
CA GLU A 75 2.74 18.46 -14.85
C GLU A 75 3.68 17.61 -13.98
N LEU A 76 3.77 16.29 -14.23
CA LEU A 76 4.76 15.43 -13.59
C LEU A 76 6.19 15.85 -13.99
N ASP A 77 6.45 15.96 -15.30
CA ASP A 77 7.77 16.33 -15.85
C ASP A 77 8.22 17.70 -15.34
N ARG A 78 7.35 18.71 -15.41
CA ARG A 78 7.64 20.08 -14.97
C ARG A 78 8.02 20.16 -13.49
N ARG A 79 7.55 19.21 -12.68
CA ARG A 79 7.76 19.19 -11.22
C ARG A 79 8.87 18.26 -10.78
N GLY A 80 9.51 17.53 -11.70
CA GLY A 80 10.50 16.52 -11.37
C GLY A 80 9.88 15.32 -10.67
N LEU A 81 8.69 14.89 -11.07
CA LEU A 81 7.98 13.75 -10.51
C LEU A 81 7.90 12.63 -11.55
N GLU A 82 7.99 11.38 -11.12
CA GLU A 82 7.81 10.21 -11.96
C GLU A 82 6.86 9.20 -11.33
N VAL A 83 6.19 8.41 -12.17
CA VAL A 83 5.21 7.42 -11.72
C VAL A 83 5.59 6.06 -12.31
N VAL A 84 5.94 5.14 -11.42
CA VAL A 84 6.21 3.72 -11.76
C VAL A 84 5.21 2.77 -11.10
N THR A 85 4.37 3.30 -10.22
CA THR A 85 3.34 2.53 -9.54
C THR A 85 2.09 3.35 -9.29
N LEU A 86 0.94 2.68 -9.19
CA LEU A 86 -0.32 3.25 -8.74
C LEU A 86 -0.85 2.46 -7.55
N ASN A 87 -1.71 3.10 -6.76
CA ASN A 87 -2.61 2.41 -5.84
C ASN A 87 -4.04 2.48 -6.42
N GLY A 88 -4.62 1.31 -6.71
CA GLY A 88 -5.99 1.15 -7.20
C GLY A 88 -7.03 0.85 -6.11
N PHE A 89 -6.63 0.95 -4.85
CA PHE A 89 -7.47 0.76 -3.68
C PHE A 89 -7.32 1.97 -2.72
N PRO A 90 -8.43 2.60 -2.29
CA PRO A 90 -9.83 2.31 -2.62
C PRO A 90 -10.24 2.72 -4.04
N TYR A 91 -11.42 2.27 -4.48
CA TYR A 91 -11.99 2.63 -5.80
C TYR A 91 -12.41 4.10 -5.90
N GLU A 92 -12.95 4.64 -4.81
CA GLU A 92 -13.39 6.02 -4.66
C GLU A 92 -13.62 6.33 -3.17
N GLY A 93 -13.83 7.59 -2.85
CA GLY A 93 -14.36 8.03 -1.56
C GLY A 93 -13.35 7.97 -0.42
N PHE A 94 -12.05 7.81 -0.68
CA PHE A 94 -11.04 7.73 0.38
C PHE A 94 -10.93 9.03 1.18
N GLY A 95 -11.31 10.17 0.58
CA GLY A 95 -11.42 11.47 1.23
C GLY A 95 -12.62 11.66 2.14
N SER A 96 -13.56 10.71 2.20
CA SER A 96 -14.82 10.84 2.94
C SER A 96 -14.61 10.89 4.47
N GLU A 97 -15.52 11.54 5.19
CA GLU A 97 -15.51 11.56 6.66
C GLU A 97 -15.67 10.17 7.28
N VAL A 98 -16.43 9.29 6.63
CA VAL A 98 -16.60 7.88 7.02
C VAL A 98 -16.29 7.00 5.82
N VAL A 99 -15.24 6.21 5.98
CA VAL A 99 -14.68 5.34 4.96
C VAL A 99 -15.04 3.89 5.30
N LYS A 100 -14.62 3.40 6.49
CA LYS A 100 -14.95 2.09 7.08
C LYS A 100 -15.08 0.97 6.03
N TYR A 101 -16.17 0.20 6.03
CA TYR A 101 -16.37 -0.93 5.11
C TYR A 101 -16.52 -0.55 3.62
N ARG A 102 -16.76 0.73 3.29
CA ARG A 102 -17.07 1.14 1.92
C ARG A 102 -15.89 0.99 0.98
N VAL A 103 -14.66 1.07 1.47
CA VAL A 103 -13.45 0.95 0.63
C VAL A 103 -13.34 -0.39 -0.05
N TYR A 104 -13.84 -1.44 0.59
CA TYR A 104 -13.83 -2.81 0.08
C TYR A 104 -14.85 -3.05 -1.03
N LYS A 105 -15.55 -2.00 -1.50
CA LYS A 105 -16.49 -2.04 -2.62
C LYS A 105 -16.07 -1.07 -3.74
N PRO A 106 -16.24 -1.45 -5.01
CA PRO A 106 -16.55 -2.80 -5.54
C PRO A 106 -15.44 -3.81 -5.21
N ASP A 107 -15.81 -5.08 -5.10
CA ASP A 107 -14.85 -6.18 -4.94
C ASP A 107 -14.60 -6.92 -6.27
N TRP A 108 -13.74 -7.94 -6.31
CA TRP A 108 -13.35 -8.59 -7.57
C TRP A 108 -14.45 -9.38 -8.28
N ALA A 109 -15.56 -9.67 -7.59
CA ALA A 109 -16.73 -10.26 -8.24
C ALA A 109 -17.62 -9.21 -8.92
N ASP A 110 -17.35 -7.93 -8.70
CA ASP A 110 -18.07 -6.82 -9.32
C ASP A 110 -17.28 -6.32 -10.57
N PRO A 111 -17.91 -6.17 -11.75
CA PRO A 111 -17.21 -5.85 -13.00
C PRO A 111 -16.47 -4.51 -12.97
N GLU A 112 -16.94 -3.56 -12.15
CA GLU A 112 -16.33 -2.24 -11.98
C GLU A 112 -14.87 -2.34 -11.50
N ARG A 113 -14.53 -3.34 -10.67
CA ARG A 113 -13.16 -3.53 -10.17
C ARG A 113 -12.21 -3.92 -11.29
N LEU A 114 -12.64 -4.81 -12.18
CA LEU A 114 -11.87 -5.23 -13.35
C LEU A 114 -11.63 -4.05 -14.30
N ASP A 115 -12.69 -3.31 -14.63
CA ASP A 115 -12.61 -2.19 -15.57
C ASP A 115 -11.76 -1.04 -15.02
N HIS A 116 -11.88 -0.73 -13.73
CA HIS A 116 -11.04 0.24 -13.07
C HIS A 116 -9.56 -0.14 -13.11
N THR A 117 -9.24 -1.37 -12.69
CA THR A 117 -7.84 -1.83 -12.66
C THR A 117 -7.25 -1.89 -14.09
N THR A 118 -8.06 -2.24 -15.08
CA THR A 118 -7.68 -2.16 -16.50
C THR A 118 -7.38 -0.71 -16.93
N ALA A 119 -8.22 0.26 -16.51
CA ALA A 119 -8.02 1.68 -16.81
C ALA A 119 -6.71 2.19 -16.18
N LEU A 120 -6.44 1.85 -14.92
CA LEU A 120 -5.20 2.19 -14.24
C LEU A 120 -3.98 1.63 -14.97
N ALA A 121 -4.03 0.38 -15.42
CA ALA A 121 -2.92 -0.22 -16.18
C ALA A 121 -2.64 0.53 -17.49
N ARG A 122 -3.68 0.94 -18.21
CA ARG A 122 -3.55 1.75 -19.44
C ARG A 122 -2.96 3.13 -19.16
N VAL A 123 -3.38 3.78 -18.07
CA VAL A 123 -2.81 5.06 -17.63
C VAL A 123 -1.33 4.89 -17.29
N LEU A 124 -0.99 3.91 -16.43
CA LEU A 124 0.38 3.69 -15.98
C LEU A 124 1.32 3.41 -17.16
N ALA A 125 0.93 2.57 -18.11
CA ALA A 125 1.75 2.26 -19.29
C ALA A 125 2.14 3.52 -20.10
N GLN A 126 1.31 4.58 -20.06
CA GLN A 126 1.58 5.85 -20.74
C GLN A 126 2.32 6.88 -19.85
N LEU A 127 2.30 6.69 -18.54
CA LEU A 127 2.98 7.55 -17.56
C LEU A 127 4.39 7.06 -17.19
N LEU A 128 4.72 5.78 -17.46
CA LEU A 128 6.04 5.26 -17.17
C LEU A 128 7.13 6.14 -17.81
N PRO A 129 8.21 6.45 -17.08
CA PRO A 129 9.39 7.08 -17.66
C PRO A 129 9.91 6.31 -18.87
N GLU A 130 10.50 7.02 -19.83
CA GLU A 130 10.93 6.41 -21.10
C GLU A 130 11.90 5.24 -20.90
N ASP A 131 12.75 5.35 -19.88
CA ASP A 131 13.76 4.37 -19.48
C ASP A 131 13.25 3.25 -18.56
N VAL A 132 11.95 3.23 -18.24
CA VAL A 132 11.33 2.23 -17.34
C VAL A 132 10.30 1.41 -18.10
N THR A 133 10.54 0.10 -18.24
CA THR A 133 9.65 -0.81 -18.98
C THR A 133 8.65 -1.53 -18.10
N GLU A 134 8.74 -1.43 -16.78
CA GLU A 134 7.88 -2.14 -15.83
C GLU A 134 7.15 -1.17 -14.90
N GLY A 135 5.89 -1.49 -14.57
CA GLY A 135 5.11 -0.76 -13.57
C GLY A 135 4.24 -1.69 -12.73
N SER A 136 3.86 -1.24 -11.54
CA SER A 136 3.02 -2.01 -10.61
C SER A 136 1.77 -1.28 -10.15
N ILE A 137 0.70 -2.01 -9.89
CA ILE A 137 -0.54 -1.48 -9.31
C ILE A 137 -0.93 -2.33 -8.11
N SER A 138 -1.09 -1.74 -6.92
CA SER A 138 -1.72 -2.40 -5.77
C SER A 138 -3.25 -2.27 -5.85
N THR A 139 -3.97 -3.25 -5.32
CA THR A 139 -5.43 -3.24 -5.30
C THR A 139 -5.96 -4.21 -4.24
N LEU A 140 -7.25 -4.10 -3.94
CA LEU A 140 -8.00 -4.96 -3.02
C LEU A 140 -7.71 -6.44 -3.29
N PRO A 141 -7.57 -7.32 -2.28
CA PRO A 141 -7.16 -8.69 -2.54
C PRO A 141 -8.22 -9.48 -3.28
N LEU A 142 -9.41 -9.64 -2.70
CA LEU A 142 -10.54 -10.33 -3.32
C LEU A 142 -11.85 -9.68 -2.88
N ALA A 143 -12.23 -9.86 -1.62
CA ALA A 143 -13.43 -9.29 -1.03
C ALA A 143 -13.31 -9.19 0.50
N TRP A 144 -14.17 -8.39 1.12
CA TRP A 144 -14.40 -8.48 2.56
C TRP A 144 -14.98 -9.85 2.94
N ARG A 145 -14.55 -10.43 4.06
CA ARG A 145 -14.84 -11.85 4.38
C ARG A 145 -16.33 -12.20 4.44
N THR A 146 -17.20 -11.27 4.86
CA THR A 146 -18.65 -11.52 4.94
C THR A 146 -19.36 -11.51 3.58
N ALA A 147 -18.70 -11.00 2.54
CA ALA A 147 -19.21 -11.03 1.17
C ALA A 147 -18.78 -12.30 0.41
N HIS A 148 -18.04 -13.22 1.03
CA HIS A 148 -17.47 -14.38 0.36
C HIS A 148 -18.49 -15.49 0.12
N THR A 149 -18.60 -15.93 -1.13
CA THR A 149 -19.27 -17.17 -1.53
C THR A 149 -18.44 -17.88 -2.59
N GLU A 150 -18.66 -19.19 -2.79
CA GLU A 150 -17.96 -19.96 -3.83
C GLU A 150 -18.22 -19.38 -5.24
N GLU A 151 -19.45 -18.92 -5.49
CA GLU A 151 -19.81 -18.26 -6.76
C GLU A 151 -19.02 -16.96 -6.95
N ARG A 152 -18.99 -16.07 -5.95
CA ARG A 152 -18.23 -14.83 -6.03
C ARG A 152 -16.74 -15.07 -6.16
N ALA A 153 -16.19 -16.10 -5.49
CA ALA A 153 -14.80 -16.50 -5.65
C ALA A 153 -14.48 -16.95 -7.09
N LYS A 154 -15.38 -17.70 -7.73
CA LYS A 154 -15.25 -18.09 -9.15
C LYS A 154 -15.30 -16.86 -10.07
N THR A 155 -16.25 -15.95 -9.85
CA THR A 155 -16.36 -14.70 -10.62
C THR A 155 -15.09 -13.84 -10.49
N ALA A 156 -14.59 -13.66 -9.26
CA ALA A 156 -13.36 -12.93 -8.99
C ALA A 156 -12.14 -13.56 -9.69
N ARG A 157 -12.01 -14.89 -9.65
CA ARG A 157 -10.94 -15.60 -10.36
C ARG A 157 -11.02 -15.38 -11.86
N THR A 158 -12.21 -15.49 -12.46
CA THR A 158 -12.41 -15.24 -13.89
C THR A 158 -12.01 -13.81 -14.25
N ALA A 159 -12.43 -12.81 -13.46
CA ALA A 159 -12.07 -11.42 -13.69
C ALA A 159 -10.55 -11.19 -13.64
N LEU A 160 -9.85 -11.82 -12.69
CA LEU A 160 -8.39 -11.72 -12.54
C LEU A 160 -7.62 -12.41 -13.67
N VAL A 161 -8.12 -13.53 -14.19
CA VAL A 161 -7.56 -14.18 -15.39
C VAL A 161 -7.75 -13.28 -16.61
N THR A 162 -8.96 -12.74 -16.81
CA THR A 162 -9.23 -11.78 -17.88
C THR A 162 -8.38 -10.52 -17.77
N LEU A 163 -8.09 -10.06 -16.55
CA LEU A 163 -7.16 -8.95 -16.35
C LEU A 163 -5.74 -9.32 -16.80
N GLY A 164 -5.25 -10.51 -16.46
CA GLY A 164 -3.98 -11.03 -16.94
C GLY A 164 -3.85 -10.94 -18.46
N GLU A 165 -4.84 -11.45 -19.19
CA GLU A 165 -4.90 -11.42 -20.66
C GLU A 165 -4.92 -9.97 -21.21
N ARG A 166 -5.66 -9.06 -20.57
CA ARG A 166 -5.69 -7.63 -20.94
C ARG A 166 -4.33 -6.97 -20.75
N LEU A 167 -3.56 -7.38 -19.74
CA LEU A 167 -2.23 -6.86 -19.46
C LEU A 167 -1.18 -7.43 -20.43
N ASP A 168 -1.34 -8.67 -20.89
CA ASP A 168 -0.52 -9.23 -21.98
C ASP A 168 -0.70 -8.43 -23.27
N ALA A 169 -1.95 -8.23 -23.68
CA ALA A 169 -2.26 -7.40 -24.85
C ALA A 169 -1.72 -5.97 -24.70
N LEU A 170 -1.77 -5.40 -23.49
CA LEU A 170 -1.20 -4.07 -23.21
C LEU A 170 0.32 -4.05 -23.42
N GLN A 171 1.05 -5.06 -22.95
CA GLN A 171 2.50 -5.14 -23.17
C GLN A 171 2.82 -5.36 -24.64
N GLU A 172 2.09 -6.21 -25.35
CA GLU A 172 2.29 -6.42 -26.79
C GLU A 172 2.13 -5.11 -27.59
N LEU A 173 1.14 -4.29 -27.22
CA LEU A 173 0.85 -3.02 -27.90
C LEU A 173 1.83 -1.89 -27.55
N THR A 174 2.35 -1.86 -26.32
CA THR A 174 3.08 -0.69 -25.78
C THR A 174 4.55 -0.96 -25.49
N GLY A 175 4.96 -2.23 -25.43
CA GLY A 175 6.26 -2.65 -24.91
C GLY A 175 6.43 -2.47 -23.39
N ARG A 176 5.39 -2.03 -22.67
CA ARG A 176 5.42 -1.78 -21.22
C ARG A 176 4.72 -2.89 -20.45
N SER A 177 5.40 -3.48 -19.48
CA SER A 177 4.88 -4.57 -18.65
C SER A 177 4.26 -4.02 -17.36
N ILE A 178 2.94 -4.16 -17.21
CA ILE A 178 2.24 -3.79 -15.98
C ILE A 178 1.87 -5.04 -15.20
N ARG A 179 2.16 -5.04 -13.89
CA ARG A 179 1.84 -6.11 -12.95
C ARG A 179 0.90 -5.62 -11.85
N ILE A 180 0.03 -6.51 -11.36
CA ILE A 180 -1.00 -6.21 -10.36
C ILE A 180 -0.71 -7.00 -9.08
N GLY A 181 -0.56 -6.30 -7.97
CA GLY A 181 -0.41 -6.87 -6.65
C GLY A 181 -1.72 -6.84 -5.89
N LEU A 182 -2.28 -8.02 -5.61
CA LEU A 182 -3.39 -8.18 -4.67
C LEU A 182 -2.83 -8.01 -3.26
N GLU A 183 -3.33 -7.03 -2.52
CA GLU A 183 -2.84 -6.68 -1.19
C GLU A 183 -3.62 -7.44 -0.12
N PRO A 184 -3.05 -8.38 0.65
CA PRO A 184 -3.75 -8.97 1.79
C PRO A 184 -4.15 -7.88 2.79
N GLU A 185 -5.37 -7.97 3.29
CA GLU A 185 -6.02 -6.89 4.04
C GLU A 185 -6.69 -7.44 5.31
N PRO A 186 -6.44 -6.88 6.50
CA PRO A 186 -7.13 -7.26 7.72
C PRO A 186 -8.66 -7.26 7.57
N GLY A 187 -9.28 -8.42 7.78
CA GLY A 187 -10.73 -8.64 7.70
C GLY A 187 -11.25 -9.06 6.32
N CYS A 188 -10.39 -9.07 5.29
CA CYS A 188 -10.71 -9.65 3.98
C CYS A 188 -10.62 -11.18 3.97
N THR A 189 -11.10 -11.81 2.88
CA THR A 189 -10.95 -13.26 2.66
C THR A 189 -9.50 -13.70 2.51
N VAL A 190 -8.63 -12.76 2.13
CA VAL A 190 -7.18 -12.92 2.07
C VAL A 190 -6.64 -11.87 3.03
N GLU A 191 -6.41 -12.28 4.27
CA GLU A 191 -5.92 -11.40 5.34
C GLU A 191 -4.40 -11.55 5.53
N THR A 192 -3.85 -12.72 5.25
CA THR A 192 -2.41 -13.01 5.42
C THR A 192 -1.76 -13.41 4.09
N THR A 193 -0.42 -13.38 4.00
CA THR A 193 0.26 -13.85 2.77
C THR A 193 0.02 -15.34 2.53
N ARG A 194 -0.12 -16.14 3.60
CA ARG A 194 -0.54 -17.54 3.53
C ARG A 194 -1.93 -17.72 2.90
N ASP A 195 -2.90 -16.87 3.23
CA ASP A 195 -4.24 -16.94 2.62
C ASP A 195 -4.21 -16.61 1.12
N ALA A 196 -3.23 -15.81 0.69
CA ALA A 196 -3.05 -15.43 -0.70
C ALA A 196 -2.51 -16.56 -1.60
N LEU A 197 -1.85 -17.57 -1.02
CA LEU A 197 -1.15 -18.61 -1.79
C LEU A 197 -2.09 -19.40 -2.71
N ALA A 198 -3.18 -19.94 -2.16
CA ALA A 198 -4.13 -20.74 -2.92
C ALA A 198 -4.83 -19.96 -4.05
N PRO A 199 -5.44 -18.77 -3.81
CA PRO A 199 -6.09 -18.01 -4.88
C PRO A 199 -5.10 -17.53 -5.95
N LEU A 200 -3.91 -17.05 -5.57
CA LEU A 200 -2.91 -16.59 -6.55
C LEU A 200 -2.36 -17.74 -7.40
N THR A 201 -2.09 -18.90 -6.79
CA THR A 201 -1.68 -20.10 -7.55
C THR A 201 -2.79 -20.57 -8.49
N ALA A 202 -4.06 -20.46 -8.08
CA ALA A 202 -5.20 -20.82 -8.91
C ALA A 202 -5.44 -19.85 -10.08
N ILE A 203 -5.08 -18.57 -9.93
CA ILE A 203 -5.06 -17.60 -11.04
C ILE A 203 -3.91 -17.94 -12.00
N GLY A 204 -2.72 -18.21 -11.46
CA GLY A 204 -1.59 -18.77 -12.22
C GLY A 204 -1.07 -17.88 -13.35
N HIS A 205 -1.20 -16.55 -13.21
CA HIS A 205 -0.79 -15.59 -14.24
C HIS A 205 0.41 -14.75 -13.79
N GLU A 206 1.47 -14.65 -14.58
CA GLU A 206 2.74 -14.00 -14.18
C GLU A 206 2.61 -12.52 -13.81
N ARG A 207 1.59 -11.86 -14.37
CA ARG A 207 1.27 -10.45 -14.08
C ARG A 207 0.39 -10.23 -12.85
N ILE A 208 -0.18 -11.27 -12.27
CA ILE A 208 -1.03 -11.18 -11.09
C ILE A 208 -0.28 -11.82 -9.92
N GLY A 209 0.06 -11.00 -8.95
CA GLY A 209 0.81 -11.43 -7.77
C GLY A 209 0.31 -10.75 -6.52
N ILE A 210 1.21 -10.58 -5.56
CA ILE A 210 0.90 -10.01 -4.26
C ILE A 210 1.51 -8.62 -4.10
N CYS A 211 0.77 -7.72 -3.47
CA CYS A 211 1.32 -6.52 -2.85
C CYS A 211 1.57 -6.82 -1.38
N VAL A 212 2.80 -6.65 -0.91
CA VAL A 212 3.11 -6.86 0.52
C VAL A 212 3.14 -5.52 1.23
N ASP A 213 2.08 -5.23 1.97
CA ASP A 213 2.06 -4.13 2.94
C ASP A 213 2.65 -4.61 4.28
N THR A 214 3.65 -3.88 4.79
CA THR A 214 4.36 -4.27 6.01
C THR A 214 3.58 -4.00 7.31
N CYS A 215 2.61 -3.07 7.29
CA CYS A 215 1.65 -2.86 8.37
C CYS A 215 0.65 -4.02 8.46
N HIS A 216 0.13 -4.52 7.34
CA HIS A 216 -0.80 -5.66 7.29
C HIS A 216 -0.12 -6.96 7.71
N LEU A 217 1.08 -7.22 7.17
CA LEU A 217 1.92 -8.36 7.58
C LEU A 217 2.17 -8.33 9.09
N ALA A 218 2.51 -7.15 9.63
CA ALA A 218 2.72 -6.98 11.05
C ALA A 218 1.44 -7.18 11.86
N THR A 219 0.31 -6.60 11.43
CA THR A 219 -1.00 -6.71 12.09
C THR A 219 -1.44 -8.17 12.19
N SER A 220 -1.19 -8.97 11.14
CA SER A 220 -1.46 -10.41 11.12
C SER A 220 -0.45 -11.27 11.88
N PHE A 221 0.54 -10.65 12.56
CA PHE A 221 1.63 -11.32 13.27
C PHE A 221 2.42 -12.32 12.41
N GLU A 222 2.53 -12.06 11.11
CA GLU A 222 3.36 -12.87 10.22
C GLU A 222 4.84 -12.57 10.45
N ASP A 223 5.68 -13.59 10.32
CA ASP A 223 7.13 -13.43 10.26
C ASP A 223 7.52 -13.11 8.80
N PRO A 224 8.17 -11.96 8.52
CA PRO A 224 8.44 -11.55 7.14
C PRO A 224 9.27 -12.56 6.34
N HIS A 225 10.25 -13.21 6.96
CA HIS A 225 11.14 -14.14 6.25
C HIS A 225 10.37 -15.37 5.78
N SER A 226 9.67 -16.05 6.69
CA SER A 226 8.89 -17.24 6.36
C SER A 226 7.71 -16.94 5.43
N ALA A 227 7.05 -15.78 5.59
CA ALA A 227 5.99 -15.31 4.72
C ALA A 227 6.47 -15.11 3.28
N LEU A 228 7.56 -14.36 3.09
CA LEU A 228 8.13 -14.09 1.76
C LEU A 228 8.75 -15.35 1.14
N ASP A 229 9.38 -16.22 1.94
CA ASP A 229 9.87 -17.51 1.46
C ASP A 229 8.75 -18.45 1.01
N ALA A 230 7.60 -18.42 1.66
CA ALA A 230 6.44 -19.19 1.24
C ALA A 230 5.91 -18.73 -0.12
N LEU A 231 5.82 -17.41 -0.33
CA LEU A 231 5.45 -16.82 -1.63
C LEU A 231 6.44 -17.24 -2.73
N ALA A 232 7.74 -17.14 -2.46
CA ALA A 232 8.79 -17.54 -3.40
C ALA A 232 8.72 -19.04 -3.75
N ARG A 233 8.52 -19.93 -2.75
CA ARG A 233 8.35 -21.37 -2.97
C ARG A 233 7.11 -21.69 -3.81
N ALA A 234 6.02 -20.95 -3.61
CA ALA A 234 4.80 -21.08 -4.40
C ALA A 234 4.88 -20.40 -5.78
N ARG A 235 6.00 -19.73 -6.09
CA ARG A 235 6.19 -18.94 -7.31
C ARG A 235 5.14 -17.83 -7.48
N VAL A 236 4.66 -17.29 -6.37
CA VAL A 236 3.79 -16.11 -6.36
C VAL A 236 4.68 -14.86 -6.42
N PRO A 237 4.59 -14.03 -7.47
CA PRO A 237 5.46 -12.88 -7.60
C PRO A 237 5.07 -11.78 -6.59
N VAL A 238 6.07 -11.20 -5.93
CA VAL A 238 5.89 -9.97 -5.13
C VAL A 238 5.95 -8.78 -6.09
N VAL A 239 4.78 -8.23 -6.41
CA VAL A 239 4.64 -7.21 -7.46
C VAL A 239 5.15 -5.85 -6.99
N LYS A 240 4.82 -5.48 -5.76
CA LYS A 240 5.32 -4.30 -5.05
C LYS A 240 5.21 -4.52 -3.54
N SER A 241 5.83 -3.63 -2.77
CA SER A 241 5.65 -3.58 -1.32
C SER A 241 5.32 -2.17 -0.86
N GLN A 242 4.28 -2.05 -0.03
CA GLN A 242 3.99 -0.83 0.73
C GLN A 242 4.78 -0.86 2.04
N LEU A 243 5.55 0.20 2.27
CA LEU A 243 6.36 0.42 3.44
C LEU A 243 5.55 1.25 4.44
N SER A 244 5.02 0.56 5.44
CA SER A 244 4.10 1.07 6.44
C SER A 244 4.33 0.35 7.79
N ALA A 245 3.86 0.92 8.90
CA ALA A 245 3.98 0.30 10.20
C ALA A 245 2.67 0.39 10.97
N ALA A 246 2.32 -0.68 11.68
CA ALA A 246 1.18 -0.76 12.56
C ALA A 246 1.49 -0.20 13.96
N LEU A 247 0.43 0.08 14.72
CA LEU A 247 0.51 0.41 16.15
C LEU A 247 0.63 -0.88 16.96
N HIS A 248 1.55 -0.92 17.92
CA HIS A 248 1.83 -2.08 18.75
C HIS A 248 1.64 -1.79 20.23
N ALA A 249 0.86 -2.63 20.91
CA ALA A 249 0.62 -2.59 22.34
C ALA A 249 1.10 -3.89 22.96
N GLU A 250 2.23 -3.85 23.67
CA GLU A 250 2.87 -5.05 24.25
C GLU A 250 2.04 -5.64 25.40
N HIS A 251 1.42 -4.80 26.23
CA HIS A 251 0.69 -5.21 27.42
C HIS A 251 -0.74 -4.65 27.46
N PRO A 252 -1.65 -5.11 26.58
CA PRO A 252 -2.99 -4.54 26.45
C PRO A 252 -3.91 -4.80 27.65
N HIS A 253 -3.53 -5.68 28.59
CA HIS A 253 -4.24 -5.86 29.86
C HIS A 253 -4.07 -4.68 30.83
N LEU A 254 -3.08 -3.80 30.60
CA LEU A 254 -2.83 -2.63 31.44
C LEU A 254 -3.75 -1.46 31.03
N PRO A 255 -4.46 -0.81 31.98
CA PRO A 255 -5.38 0.28 31.68
C PRO A 255 -4.75 1.46 30.93
N GLU A 256 -3.50 1.82 31.24
CA GLU A 256 -2.76 2.91 30.60
C GLU A 256 -2.44 2.60 29.13
N VAL A 257 -2.23 1.32 28.78
CA VAL A 257 -2.01 0.89 27.40
C VAL A 257 -3.31 0.99 26.60
N ARG A 258 -4.44 0.56 27.19
CA ARG A 258 -5.76 0.71 26.57
C ARG A 258 -6.16 2.17 26.39
N ALA A 259 -5.85 3.02 27.37
CA ALA A 259 -6.08 4.46 27.28
C ALA A 259 -5.25 5.10 26.16
N ALA A 260 -3.98 4.69 26.00
CA ALA A 260 -3.15 5.15 24.90
C ALA A 260 -3.67 4.68 23.54
N LEU A 261 -4.13 3.43 23.42
CA LEU A 261 -4.77 2.92 22.20
C LEU A 261 -6.05 3.69 21.86
N ALA A 262 -6.89 3.98 22.86
CA ALA A 262 -8.14 4.71 22.67
C ALA A 262 -7.96 6.11 22.04
N ALA A 263 -6.77 6.72 22.16
CA ALA A 263 -6.47 7.99 21.49
C ALA A 263 -6.39 7.88 19.96
N PHE A 264 -6.23 6.66 19.42
CA PHE A 264 -6.21 6.35 18.00
C PHE A 264 -7.55 5.83 17.47
N ASP A 265 -8.55 5.64 18.33
CA ASP A 265 -9.88 5.21 17.92
C ASP A 265 -10.64 6.40 17.30
N GLU A 266 -10.99 6.28 16.02
CA GLU A 266 -11.55 7.37 15.24
C GLU A 266 -12.59 6.87 14.20
N PRO A 267 -13.54 7.73 13.77
CA PRO A 267 -14.73 7.28 13.03
C PRO A 267 -14.51 7.05 11.53
N ARG A 268 -13.38 7.44 10.95
CA ARG A 268 -13.16 7.41 9.50
C ARG A 268 -12.73 6.04 8.99
N PHE A 269 -11.63 5.49 9.48
CA PHE A 269 -11.03 4.24 9.02
C PHE A 269 -11.34 3.07 9.96
N LEU A 270 -11.32 1.84 9.44
CA LEU A 270 -11.30 0.67 10.32
C LEU A 270 -9.88 0.53 10.87
N HIS A 271 -9.77 0.28 12.17
CA HIS A 271 -8.52 -0.04 12.82
C HIS A 271 -8.53 -1.47 13.31
N GLN A 272 -8.56 -2.40 12.34
CA GLN A 272 -8.59 -3.84 12.60
C GLN A 272 -7.49 -4.19 13.60
N THR A 273 -7.90 -4.73 14.75
CA THR A 273 -6.96 -5.04 15.83
C THR A 273 -6.84 -6.54 15.96
N ARG A 274 -5.61 -7.02 16.12
CA ARG A 274 -5.28 -8.44 16.13
C ARG A 274 -4.42 -8.81 17.33
N THR A 275 -4.53 -10.07 17.73
CA THR A 275 -3.62 -10.72 18.68
C THR A 275 -3.35 -12.17 18.25
N ALA A 276 -2.12 -12.63 18.45
CA ALA A 276 -1.72 -14.00 18.19
C ALA A 276 -1.88 -14.88 19.44
N THR A 277 -2.75 -15.88 19.37
CA THR A 277 -3.00 -16.84 20.45
C THR A 277 -2.51 -18.23 20.07
N ALA A 278 -2.46 -19.16 21.03
CA ALA A 278 -2.15 -20.57 20.74
C ALA A 278 -3.18 -21.21 19.77
N ALA A 279 -4.40 -20.68 19.69
CA ALA A 279 -5.44 -21.14 18.78
C ALA A 279 -5.38 -20.43 17.40
N GLY A 280 -4.38 -19.58 17.16
CA GLY A 280 -4.24 -18.77 15.95
C GLY A 280 -4.57 -17.29 16.17
N LEU A 281 -4.70 -16.57 15.06
CA LEU A 281 -4.99 -15.14 15.04
C LEU A 281 -6.42 -14.86 15.50
N ARG A 282 -6.60 -13.89 16.38
CA ARG A 282 -7.90 -13.37 16.84
C ARG A 282 -7.95 -11.88 16.57
N GLY A 283 -9.14 -11.32 16.38
CA GLY A 283 -9.28 -9.91 16.05
C GLY A 283 -10.69 -9.35 16.09
N THR A 284 -10.75 -8.03 16.09
CA THR A 284 -11.95 -7.21 15.88
C THR A 284 -11.80 -6.40 14.59
N ASP A 285 -12.91 -5.96 14.00
CA ASP A 285 -12.84 -5.17 12.77
C ASP A 285 -12.44 -3.72 13.03
N ASP A 286 -12.60 -3.25 14.27
CA ASP A 286 -12.24 -1.90 14.66
C ASP A 286 -11.56 -1.83 16.03
N LEU A 287 -10.84 -0.74 16.27
CA LEU A 287 -10.12 -0.52 17.52
C LEU A 287 -11.07 -0.24 18.67
N GLY A 288 -12.11 0.57 18.44
CA GLY A 288 -13.17 0.81 19.41
C GLY A 288 -13.82 -0.48 19.91
N GLU A 289 -14.00 -1.49 19.04
CA GLU A 289 -14.50 -2.82 19.43
C GLU A 289 -13.51 -3.59 20.31
N ALA A 290 -12.21 -3.59 19.97
CA ALA A 290 -11.19 -4.26 20.78
C ALA A 290 -11.11 -3.71 22.20
N LEU A 291 -11.36 -2.41 22.36
CA LEU A 291 -11.30 -1.72 23.65
C LEU A 291 -12.48 -2.05 24.57
N GLN A 292 -13.56 -2.66 24.07
CA GLN A 292 -14.74 -3.01 24.88
C GLN A 292 -14.61 -4.37 25.55
N GLY A 293 -14.52 -4.37 26.89
CA GLY A 293 -14.55 -5.60 27.71
C GLY A 293 -13.54 -6.64 27.25
N ASP A 294 -14.03 -7.88 27.06
CA ASP A 294 -13.25 -9.05 26.66
C ASP A 294 -13.36 -9.38 25.16
N ALA A 295 -13.70 -8.40 24.31
CA ALA A 295 -13.90 -8.61 22.86
C ALA A 295 -12.64 -9.17 22.17
N LEU A 296 -11.45 -8.84 22.68
CA LEU A 296 -10.18 -9.38 22.22
C LEU A 296 -9.36 -9.88 23.42
N PRO A 297 -8.80 -11.09 23.39
CA PRO A 297 -7.92 -11.57 24.46
C PRO A 297 -6.68 -10.67 24.63
N ASP A 298 -6.32 -10.33 25.86
CA ASP A 298 -5.30 -9.32 26.17
C ASP A 298 -4.06 -9.86 26.92
N ALA A 299 -3.98 -11.18 27.09
CA ALA A 299 -2.81 -11.86 27.64
C ALA A 299 -1.57 -11.82 26.71
N ARG A 300 -1.75 -11.37 25.47
CA ARG A 300 -0.71 -11.26 24.44
C ARG A 300 -0.78 -9.88 23.78
N PRO A 301 0.31 -9.42 23.14
CA PRO A 301 0.31 -8.12 22.50
C PRO A 301 -0.83 -7.95 21.49
N TRP A 302 -1.27 -6.70 21.33
CA TRP A 302 -2.17 -6.28 20.27
C TRP A 302 -1.38 -5.53 19.19
N ARG A 303 -1.82 -5.70 17.94
CA ARG A 303 -1.41 -4.84 16.82
C ARG A 303 -2.66 -4.31 16.15
N ALA A 304 -2.74 -2.99 16.00
CA ALA A 304 -3.86 -2.33 15.35
C ALA A 304 -3.41 -1.79 13.99
N HIS A 305 -4.21 -2.06 12.96
CA HIS A 305 -4.01 -1.52 11.62
C HIS A 305 -4.19 0.00 11.66
N PHE A 306 -3.06 0.68 11.76
CA PHE A 306 -2.96 2.13 11.75
C PHE A 306 -1.57 2.46 11.20
N HIS A 307 -1.49 3.12 10.06
CA HIS A 307 -0.21 3.45 9.42
C HIS A 307 0.48 4.57 10.22
N VAL A 308 1.22 4.22 11.27
CA VAL A 308 1.93 5.22 12.08
C VAL A 308 3.15 5.75 11.31
N PRO A 309 3.53 7.04 11.47
CA PRO A 309 4.67 7.60 10.76
C PRO A 309 5.95 6.80 10.99
N LEU A 310 6.63 6.41 9.91
CA LEU A 310 7.80 5.52 10.01
C LEU A 310 8.97 6.16 10.77
N HIS A 311 9.15 7.46 10.60
CA HIS A 311 10.27 8.23 11.16
C HIS A 311 10.09 8.63 12.64
N ALA A 312 8.90 8.40 13.23
CA ALA A 312 8.59 8.83 14.58
C ALA A 312 7.92 7.71 15.37
N ALA A 313 8.58 7.26 16.44
CA ALA A 313 8.01 6.25 17.32
C ALA A 313 6.75 6.80 18.03
N PRO A 314 5.70 5.98 18.21
CA PRO A 314 4.59 6.32 19.09
C PRO A 314 5.07 6.62 20.51
N ALA A 315 4.32 7.44 21.24
CA ALA A 315 4.61 7.71 22.64
C ALA A 315 4.41 6.43 23.49
N THR A 316 5.28 6.23 24.49
CA THR A 316 5.11 5.19 25.50
C THR A 316 3.70 5.26 26.11
N PRO A 317 3.01 4.12 26.33
CA PRO A 317 3.51 2.74 26.28
C PRO A 317 3.38 2.04 24.92
N LEU A 318 3.02 2.75 23.85
CA LEU A 318 2.87 2.15 22.53
C LEU A 318 4.20 2.13 21.78
N ALA A 319 4.31 1.22 20.81
CA ALA A 319 5.43 1.12 19.89
C ALA A 319 4.90 1.03 18.44
N SER A 320 5.80 1.14 17.46
CA SER A 320 5.49 0.84 16.06
C SER A 320 6.04 -0.52 15.67
N THR A 321 5.47 -1.10 14.61
CA THR A 321 6.02 -2.33 14.00
C THR A 321 7.12 -2.04 12.97
N LEU A 322 7.85 -0.93 13.09
CA LEU A 322 9.01 -0.62 12.24
C LEU A 322 10.03 -1.77 12.15
N PRO A 323 10.33 -2.54 13.23
CA PRO A 323 11.20 -3.71 13.12
C PRO A 323 10.69 -4.78 12.13
N VAL A 324 9.37 -4.92 11.96
CA VAL A 324 8.78 -5.85 10.97
C VAL A 324 9.05 -5.37 9.56
N LEU A 325 8.92 -4.07 9.30
CA LEU A 325 9.30 -3.45 8.02
C LEU A 325 10.79 -3.67 7.72
N GLN A 326 11.68 -3.46 8.70
CA GLN A 326 13.13 -3.67 8.52
C GLN A 326 13.46 -5.13 8.16
N ALA A 327 12.83 -6.09 8.86
CA ALA A 327 12.98 -7.52 8.55
C ALA A 327 12.42 -7.87 7.15
N ALA A 328 11.27 -7.30 6.78
CA ALA A 328 10.71 -7.45 5.44
C ALA A 328 11.65 -6.90 4.35
N LEU A 329 12.19 -5.69 4.51
CA LEU A 329 13.14 -5.10 3.55
C LEU A 329 14.40 -5.96 3.39
N THR A 330 14.93 -6.51 4.47
CA THR A 330 16.09 -7.42 4.42
C THR A 330 15.81 -8.61 3.49
N ARG A 331 14.58 -9.15 3.49
CA ARG A 331 14.21 -10.25 2.61
C ARG A 331 13.79 -9.82 1.21
N LEU A 332 13.14 -8.67 1.08
CA LEU A 332 12.63 -8.12 -0.18
C LEU A 332 13.75 -7.62 -1.09
N VAL A 333 14.76 -6.94 -0.54
CA VAL A 333 15.80 -6.27 -1.35
C VAL A 333 17.22 -6.41 -0.78
N GLY A 334 17.41 -7.06 0.37
CA GLY A 334 18.74 -7.33 0.94
C GLY A 334 19.36 -8.67 0.48
N GLY A 335 18.64 -9.45 -0.33
CA GLY A 335 19.10 -10.73 -0.86
C GLY A 335 20.02 -10.60 -2.09
N PRO A 336 20.43 -11.73 -2.71
CA PRO A 336 21.24 -11.69 -3.94
C PRO A 336 20.49 -11.06 -5.14
N HIS A 337 19.17 -11.14 -5.13
CA HIS A 337 18.26 -10.51 -6.08
C HIS A 337 17.07 -9.92 -5.31
N PRO A 338 16.56 -8.75 -5.70
CA PRO A 338 15.36 -8.22 -5.10
C PRO A 338 14.14 -9.07 -5.51
N LEU A 339 13.23 -9.31 -4.56
CA LEU A 339 11.94 -9.95 -4.81
C LEU A 339 10.95 -9.00 -5.49
N THR A 340 11.17 -7.68 -5.37
CA THR A 340 10.40 -6.64 -6.03
C THR A 340 11.25 -5.41 -6.34
N HIS A 341 10.90 -4.69 -7.41
CA HIS A 341 11.57 -3.46 -7.82
C HIS A 341 10.78 -2.20 -7.43
N HIS A 342 9.60 -2.34 -6.81
CA HIS A 342 8.73 -1.22 -6.48
C HIS A 342 8.43 -1.19 -4.99
N LEU A 343 8.99 -0.19 -4.31
CA LEU A 343 8.75 0.11 -2.92
C LEU A 343 8.01 1.45 -2.81
N GLU A 344 7.00 1.50 -1.97
CA GLU A 344 6.15 2.69 -1.82
C GLU A 344 5.92 2.96 -0.34
N VAL A 345 6.40 4.09 0.18
CA VAL A 345 6.04 4.55 1.52
C VAL A 345 4.56 4.94 1.54
N GLU A 346 3.80 4.33 2.45
CA GLU A 346 2.37 4.55 2.54
C GLU A 346 1.96 4.81 3.99
N THR A 347 1.82 6.08 4.32
CA THR A 347 1.33 6.55 5.62
C THR A 347 0.21 7.54 5.35
N TYR A 348 -1.05 7.09 5.37
CA TYR A 348 -2.21 7.92 5.01
C TYR A 348 -3.01 8.45 6.21
N THR A 349 -2.77 7.91 7.40
CA THR A 349 -3.55 8.20 8.62
C THR A 349 -3.05 9.43 9.39
N TRP A 350 -2.26 10.32 8.78
CA TRP A 350 -1.76 11.55 9.43
C TRP A 350 -2.85 12.42 10.04
N GLN A 351 -4.02 12.47 9.41
CA GLN A 351 -5.19 13.22 9.91
C GLN A 351 -6.04 12.42 10.90
N ALA A 352 -5.82 11.11 10.99
CA ALA A 352 -6.44 10.21 11.97
C ALA A 352 -5.61 10.08 13.25
N LEU A 353 -4.34 10.55 13.26
CA LEU A 353 -3.51 10.58 14.46
C LEU A 353 -4.23 11.30 15.62
N PRO A 354 -3.87 11.03 16.89
CA PRO A 354 -4.31 11.85 18.01
C PRO A 354 -4.10 13.36 17.70
N PRO A 355 -5.04 14.26 18.05
CA PRO A 355 -5.00 15.68 17.66
C PRO A 355 -3.66 16.38 17.93
N GLU A 356 -3.00 16.03 19.03
CA GLU A 356 -1.71 16.56 19.45
C GLU A 356 -0.57 16.23 18.48
N LEU A 357 -0.68 15.11 17.76
CA LEU A 357 0.32 14.56 16.85
C LEU A 357 0.06 14.92 15.38
N ARG A 358 -1.11 15.49 15.06
CA ARG A 358 -1.47 15.83 13.67
C ARG A 358 -0.60 16.97 13.14
N PRO A 359 -0.19 16.92 11.86
CA PRO A 359 0.40 18.09 11.22
C PRO A 359 -0.65 19.22 11.17
N ARG A 360 -0.33 20.37 11.76
CA ARG A 360 -1.20 21.54 11.84
C ARG A 360 -1.14 22.41 10.59
N ALA A 361 -0.07 22.26 9.81
CA ALA A 361 0.12 22.96 8.55
C ALA A 361 0.66 22.02 7.47
N ARG A 362 0.39 22.37 6.21
CA ARG A 362 0.89 21.66 5.04
C ARG A 362 2.41 21.45 5.06
N ALA A 363 3.17 22.45 5.51
CA ALA A 363 4.63 22.35 5.61
C ALA A 363 5.07 21.22 6.57
N GLN A 364 4.36 21.02 7.68
CA GLN A 364 4.67 19.95 8.63
C GLN A 364 4.38 18.56 8.06
N LEU A 365 3.30 18.43 7.26
CA LEU A 365 3.04 17.19 6.54
C LEU A 365 4.15 16.90 5.51
N VAL A 366 4.60 17.93 4.79
CA VAL A 366 5.72 17.83 3.84
C VAL A 366 7.01 17.39 4.54
N ASP A 367 7.33 17.98 5.70
CA ASP A 367 8.48 17.59 6.52
C ASP A 367 8.37 16.14 6.99
N GLY A 368 7.18 15.73 7.45
CA GLY A 368 6.90 14.36 7.88
C GLY A 368 7.13 13.32 6.78
N ILE A 369 6.54 13.53 5.60
CA ILE A 369 6.70 12.62 4.45
C ILE A 369 8.16 12.59 3.99
N ALA A 370 8.85 13.74 3.96
CA ALA A 370 10.27 13.80 3.64
C ALA A 370 11.12 13.01 4.66
N ALA A 371 10.76 13.05 5.94
CA ALA A 371 11.44 12.26 6.98
C ALA A 371 11.20 10.76 6.81
N GLU A 372 10.00 10.32 6.44
CA GLU A 372 9.72 8.91 6.15
C GLU A 372 10.50 8.39 4.94
N LEU A 373 10.54 9.17 3.87
CA LEU A 373 11.32 8.85 2.68
C LEU A 373 12.83 8.84 2.96
N THR A 374 13.30 9.72 3.85
CA THR A 374 14.69 9.72 4.32
C THR A 374 15.01 8.44 5.08
N LEU A 375 14.16 8.03 6.03
CA LEU A 375 14.32 6.77 6.74
C LEU A 375 14.33 5.58 5.78
N ALA A 376 13.38 5.51 4.85
CA ALA A 376 13.32 4.42 3.87
C ALA A 376 14.57 4.37 3.00
N ARG A 377 15.08 5.53 2.53
CA ARG A 377 16.35 5.62 1.80
C ARG A 377 17.52 5.08 2.62
N ASP A 378 17.61 5.45 3.90
CA ASP A 378 18.70 5.05 4.77
C ASP A 378 18.67 3.53 5.00
N LEU A 379 17.50 2.95 5.25
CA LEU A 379 17.32 1.49 5.35
C LEU A 379 17.74 0.74 4.07
N LEU A 380 17.43 1.28 2.88
CA LEU A 380 17.88 0.68 1.62
C LEU A 380 19.39 0.78 1.44
N THR A 381 19.98 1.90 1.84
CA THR A 381 21.42 2.12 1.75
C THR A 381 22.19 1.18 2.68
N ASP A 382 21.66 0.96 3.89
CA ASP A 382 22.21 0.01 4.87
C ASP A 382 22.17 -1.44 4.37
N LEU A 383 21.21 -1.78 3.50
CA LEU A 383 21.14 -3.06 2.79
C LEU A 383 22.08 -3.15 1.57
N GLY A 384 22.87 -2.11 1.30
CA GLY A 384 23.88 -2.09 0.24
C GLY A 384 23.38 -1.59 -1.12
N LEU A 385 22.14 -1.10 -1.20
CA LEU A 385 21.64 -0.44 -2.41
C LEU A 385 22.29 0.94 -2.55
N LYS A 386 22.64 1.33 -3.78
CA LYS A 386 23.25 2.64 -4.06
C LYS A 386 22.22 3.59 -4.64
N GLU A 387 21.94 4.69 -3.96
CA GLU A 387 21.05 5.73 -4.49
C GLU A 387 21.58 6.25 -5.84
N LEU A 388 20.69 6.36 -6.82
CA LEU A 388 20.97 6.94 -8.13
C LEU A 388 20.65 8.45 -8.10
N PRO A 389 21.30 9.25 -8.96
CA PRO A 389 21.05 10.69 -9.06
C PRO A 389 19.58 11.07 -9.24
#